data_AF-A0A5B8MQF0-F1
#
_entry.id   AF-A0A5B8MQF0-F1
#
_cell.length_a   1.000
_cell.length_b   1.000
_cell.length_c   1.000
_cell.angle_alpha   90.00
_cell.angle_beta   90.00
_cell.angle_gamma   90.00
#
_symmetry.space_group_name_H-M   'P 1'
#
loop_
_entity.id
_entity.type
_entity.pdbx_description
1 polymer ?
#
loop_
_entity_poly.entity_id
_entity_poly.type
_entity_poly.pdbx_seq_one_letter_code
_entity_poly.pdbx_strand_id
1 'polypeptide(L)'
;MAHSAGSEYLKGVLEDGEAVVRFGEVTKRKAGIATGAFTCQKRLLVLTSKPRLLYFCVDSKVFKGELDEVVTCYKKTETKFVVKTTKKERIFETGEDTGDQSADAWCTQIRFDFAGTEHYGSRY
;
A
#
# COMPACT_ATOMS: atom_id res chain seq x y z
N MET A 1 5.30 -11.34 19.64
CA MET A 1 6.21 -12.06 18.72
C MET A 1 5.63 -11.98 17.31
N ALA A 2 6.06 -11.02 16.49
CA ALA A 2 5.59 -10.85 15.11
C ALA A 2 6.76 -10.36 14.21
N HIS A 3 7.78 -11.21 14.02
CA HIS A 3 8.97 -10.85 13.22
C HIS A 3 9.26 -11.78 12.03
N SER A 4 8.50 -12.86 11.83
CA SER A 4 8.90 -13.91 10.87
C SER A 4 8.24 -13.81 9.49
N ALA A 5 6.96 -13.44 9.38
CA ALA A 5 6.23 -13.52 8.11
C ALA A 5 6.61 -12.43 7.08
N GLY A 6 7.06 -11.26 7.51
CA GLY A 6 7.47 -10.18 6.60
C GLY A 6 8.83 -10.41 5.93
N SER A 7 9.76 -11.10 6.62
CA SER A 7 11.17 -11.15 6.18
C SER A 7 11.39 -11.83 4.83
N GLU A 8 10.61 -12.87 4.49
CA GLU A 8 10.73 -13.57 3.21
C GLU A 8 10.34 -12.71 2.01
N TYR A 9 9.33 -11.85 2.15
CA TYR A 9 8.87 -10.97 1.08
C TYR A 9 9.88 -9.87 0.75
N LEU A 10 10.69 -9.47 1.74
CA LEU A 10 11.43 -8.20 1.70
C LEU A 10 12.90 -8.39 1.31
N LYS A 11 13.36 -9.64 1.17
CA LYS A 11 14.75 -9.96 0.85
C LYS A 11 15.15 -9.36 -0.50
N GLY A 12 16.05 -8.38 -0.46
CA GLY A 12 16.57 -7.69 -1.66
C GLY A 12 15.63 -6.66 -2.28
N VAL A 13 14.52 -6.30 -1.62
CA VAL A 13 13.59 -5.25 -2.09
C VAL A 13 13.74 -3.96 -1.29
N LEU A 14 14.01 -4.09 0.01
CA LEU A 14 14.31 -2.95 0.87
C LEU A 14 15.72 -2.44 0.61
N GLU A 15 15.87 -1.13 0.63
CA GLU A 15 17.14 -0.43 0.59
C GLU A 15 17.87 -0.52 1.94
N ASP A 16 19.17 -0.21 1.95
CA ASP A 16 19.94 -0.17 3.20
C ASP A 16 19.34 0.85 4.19
N GLY A 17 19.23 0.44 5.45
CA GLY A 17 18.60 1.21 6.52
C GLY A 17 17.07 1.37 6.41
N GLU A 18 16.42 0.76 5.42
CA GLU A 18 14.97 0.81 5.25
C GLU A 18 14.27 -0.26 6.12
N ALA A 19 13.33 0.17 6.94
CA ALA A 19 12.54 -0.69 7.81
C ALA A 19 11.08 -0.77 7.34
N VAL A 20 10.39 -1.84 7.69
CA VAL A 20 8.93 -1.91 7.48
C VAL A 20 8.22 -1.20 8.62
N VAL A 21 7.38 -0.23 8.27
CA VAL A 21 6.53 0.51 9.19
C VAL A 21 5.21 -0.23 9.38
N ARG A 22 4.63 -0.71 8.29
CA ARG A 22 3.38 -1.50 8.31
C ARG A 22 3.37 -2.52 7.18
N PHE A 23 2.76 -3.66 7.43
CA PHE A 23 2.36 -4.58 6.37
C PHE A 23 1.00 -5.21 6.68
N GLY A 24 0.30 -5.65 5.64
CA GLY A 24 -0.98 -6.35 5.80
C GLY A 24 -1.52 -6.86 4.49
N GLU A 25 -2.33 -7.92 4.56
CA GLU A 25 -3.00 -8.46 3.39
C GLU A 25 -4.18 -7.56 2.98
N VAL A 26 -4.24 -7.25 1.69
CA VAL A 26 -5.30 -6.46 1.09
C VAL A 26 -5.74 -7.08 -0.23
N THR A 27 -6.99 -6.88 -0.59
CA THR A 27 -7.49 -7.15 -1.93
C THR A 27 -7.36 -5.90 -2.78
N LYS A 28 -6.50 -5.94 -3.78
CA LYS A 28 -6.34 -4.86 -4.76
C LYS A 28 -7.34 -5.07 -5.90
N ARG A 29 -8.18 -4.07 -6.16
CA ARG A 29 -9.05 -4.07 -7.35
C ARG A 29 -8.28 -3.56 -8.55
N LYS A 30 -8.23 -4.34 -9.62
CA LYS A 30 -7.66 -3.94 -10.91
C LYS A 30 -8.75 -4.05 -11.98
N ALA A 31 -9.06 -2.94 -12.64
CA ALA A 31 -9.90 -2.96 -13.83
C ALA A 31 -9.20 -3.80 -14.92
N GLY A 32 -9.88 -4.83 -15.42
CA GLY A 32 -9.39 -5.66 -16.51
C GLY A 32 -9.40 -4.87 -17.83
N ILE A 33 -8.33 -5.03 -18.62
CA ILE A 33 -8.11 -4.25 -19.86
C ILE A 33 -9.05 -4.72 -21.00
N ALA A 34 -9.67 -5.91 -20.90
CA ALA A 34 -10.34 -6.55 -22.04
C ALA A 34 -11.85 -6.82 -21.89
N THR A 35 -12.44 -6.75 -20.68
CA THR A 35 -13.83 -7.22 -20.48
C THR A 35 -14.68 -6.35 -19.56
N GLY A 36 -14.17 -5.22 -19.06
CA GLY A 36 -14.84 -4.45 -18.01
C GLY A 36 -14.95 -5.19 -16.66
N ALA A 37 -14.45 -6.43 -16.57
CA ALA A 37 -14.43 -7.20 -15.35
C ALA A 37 -13.36 -6.67 -14.39
N PHE A 38 -13.73 -6.50 -13.12
CA PHE A 38 -12.80 -6.19 -12.06
C PHE A 38 -12.13 -7.48 -11.59
N THR A 39 -10.80 -7.52 -11.65
CA THR A 39 -10.03 -8.60 -11.01
C THR A 39 -9.66 -8.14 -9.60
N CYS A 40 -10.13 -8.88 -8.61
CA CYS A 40 -9.72 -8.75 -7.22
C CYS A 40 -8.52 -9.65 -6.99
N GLN A 41 -7.38 -9.08 -6.60
CA GLN A 41 -6.16 -9.85 -6.36
C GLN A 41 -5.66 -9.62 -4.94
N LYS A 42 -5.47 -10.70 -4.17
CA LYS A 42 -4.85 -10.63 -2.84
C LYS A 42 -3.40 -10.18 -2.96
N ARG A 43 -3.01 -9.21 -2.15
CA ARG A 43 -1.68 -8.62 -2.11
C ARG A 43 -1.24 -8.44 -0.68
N LEU A 44 0.04 -8.65 -0.42
CA LEU A 44 0.68 -8.11 0.78
C LEU A 44 1.07 -6.68 0.46
N LEU A 45 0.47 -5.70 1.14
CA LEU A 45 0.85 -4.30 1.06
C LEU A 45 1.87 -4.02 2.15
N VAL A 46 2.94 -3.30 1.83
CA VAL A 46 4.02 -2.97 2.75
C VAL A 46 4.33 -1.49 2.63
N LEU A 47 4.24 -0.78 3.75
CA LEU A 47 4.70 0.59 3.93
C LEU A 47 6.03 0.54 4.68
N THR A 48 7.01 1.29 4.19
CA THR A 48 8.37 1.29 4.73
C THR A 48 8.73 2.65 5.32
N SER A 49 9.87 2.72 6.02
CA SER A 49 10.36 3.93 6.71
C SER A 49 10.91 4.97 5.74
N LYS A 50 11.26 4.55 4.53
CA LYS A 50 11.33 5.42 3.37
C LYS A 50 9.91 5.46 2.81
N PRO A 51 9.32 6.62 2.46
CA PRO A 51 7.91 6.69 2.07
C PRO A 51 7.67 5.97 0.74
N ARG A 52 7.57 4.63 0.80
CA ARG A 52 7.40 3.69 -0.30
C ARG A 52 6.29 2.75 0.06
N LEU A 53 5.44 2.45 -0.91
CA LEU A 53 4.31 1.56 -0.74
C LEU A 53 4.40 0.40 -1.72
N LEU A 54 4.96 -0.71 -1.23
CA LEU A 54 5.27 -1.91 -1.99
C LEU A 54 4.10 -2.90 -1.95
N TYR A 55 3.92 -3.68 -3.02
CA TYR A 55 2.94 -4.75 -3.02
C TYR A 55 3.47 -6.05 -3.63
N PHE A 56 3.19 -7.15 -2.93
CA PHE A 56 3.60 -8.50 -3.29
C PHE A 56 2.37 -9.36 -3.58
N CYS A 57 2.55 -10.39 -4.39
CA CYS A 57 1.53 -11.42 -4.56
C CYS A 57 1.61 -12.40 -3.37
N VAL A 58 0.52 -12.55 -2.62
CA VAL A 58 0.48 -13.42 -1.43
C VAL A 58 0.79 -14.88 -1.81
N ASP A 59 0.13 -15.40 -2.84
CA ASP A 59 0.23 -16.82 -3.21
C ASP A 59 1.63 -17.24 -3.69
N SER A 60 2.36 -16.32 -4.32
CA SER A 60 3.68 -16.61 -4.92
C SER A 60 4.85 -16.00 -4.15
N LYS A 61 4.58 -15.18 -3.13
CA LYS A 61 5.57 -14.35 -2.43
C LYS A 61 6.45 -13.47 -3.34
N VAL A 62 6.00 -13.18 -4.56
CA VAL A 62 6.75 -12.40 -5.56
C VAL A 62 6.40 -10.91 -5.48
N PHE A 63 7.42 -10.06 -5.50
CA PHE A 63 7.27 -8.60 -5.66
C PHE A 63 6.52 -8.26 -6.95
N LYS A 64 5.45 -7.47 -6.86
CA LYS A 64 4.65 -7.05 -8.02
C LYS A 64 4.85 -5.60 -8.40
N GLY A 65 5.34 -4.78 -7.49
CA GLY A 65 5.70 -3.41 -7.77
C GLY A 65 5.53 -2.49 -6.57
N GLU A 66 5.72 -1.21 -6.85
CA GLU A 66 5.61 -0.10 -5.93
C GLU A 66 4.50 0.85 -6.40
N LEU A 67 3.91 1.61 -5.48
CA LEU A 67 3.11 2.77 -5.81
C LEU A 67 4.02 3.98 -5.76
N ASP A 68 4.47 4.41 -6.94
CA ASP A 68 5.23 5.64 -7.08
C ASP A 68 4.33 6.87 -6.89
N GLU A 69 4.91 7.95 -6.37
CA GLU A 69 4.30 9.29 -6.32
C GLU A 69 2.94 9.29 -5.60
N VAL A 70 2.86 8.63 -4.43
CA VAL A 70 1.67 8.66 -3.58
C VAL A 70 1.43 10.08 -3.11
N VAL A 71 0.26 10.63 -3.45
CA VAL A 71 -0.16 11.99 -3.10
C VAL A 71 -0.95 11.97 -1.80
N THR A 72 -1.88 11.03 -1.66
CA THR A 72 -2.72 10.93 -0.47
C THR A 72 -3.41 9.57 -0.37
N CYS A 73 -4.00 9.30 0.78
CA CYS A 73 -4.90 8.18 1.02
C CYS A 73 -6.23 8.69 1.55
N TYR A 74 -7.34 8.10 1.13
CA TYR A 74 -8.64 8.34 1.76
C TYR A 74 -9.47 7.07 1.91
N LYS A 75 -10.20 7.02 3.03
CA LYS A 75 -11.12 5.93 3.34
C LYS A 75 -12.38 6.07 2.50
N LYS A 76 -12.81 4.98 1.88
CA LYS A 76 -14.07 4.87 1.14
C LYS A 76 -15.15 4.16 1.97
N THR A 77 -14.79 3.09 2.68
CA THR A 77 -15.61 2.36 3.65
C THR A 77 -14.71 1.87 4.79
N GLU A 78 -15.26 1.27 5.84
CA GLU A 78 -14.48 0.70 6.96
C GLU A 78 -13.39 -0.28 6.48
N THR A 79 -13.72 -1.06 5.45
CA THR A 79 -12.79 -2.02 4.84
C THR A 79 -12.17 -1.56 3.52
N LYS A 80 -12.44 -0.34 3.03
CA LYS A 80 -11.90 0.12 1.73
C LYS A 80 -11.20 1.45 1.86
N PHE A 81 -10.00 1.52 1.31
CA PHE A 81 -9.27 2.76 1.14
C PHE A 81 -8.76 2.92 -0.29
N VAL A 82 -8.52 4.17 -0.65
CA VAL A 82 -7.99 4.56 -1.95
C VAL A 82 -6.68 5.27 -1.72
N VAL A 83 -5.62 4.77 -2.37
CA VAL A 83 -4.34 5.47 -2.47
C VAL A 83 -4.33 6.20 -3.81
N LYS A 84 -4.26 7.53 -3.74
CA LYS A 84 -4.14 8.38 -4.92
C LYS A 84 -2.66 8.63 -5.19
N THR A 85 -2.22 8.27 -6.39
CA THR A 85 -0.92 8.70 -6.92
C THR A 85 -1.12 9.82 -7.93
N THR A 86 -0.03 10.46 -8.36
CA THR A 86 -0.06 11.47 -9.45
C THR A 86 -0.67 10.93 -10.74
N LYS A 87 -0.51 9.63 -10.99
CA LYS A 87 -0.93 8.97 -12.23
C LYS A 87 -2.35 8.41 -12.17
N LYS A 88 -2.78 7.89 -11.02
CA LYS A 88 -4.07 7.17 -10.87
C LYS A 88 -4.40 6.84 -9.43
N GLU A 89 -5.65 6.45 -9.22
CA GLU A 89 -6.13 5.92 -7.96
C GLU A 89 -6.05 4.40 -7.91
N ARG A 90 -5.69 3.87 -6.74
CA ARG A 90 -5.63 2.44 -6.43
C ARG A 90 -6.56 2.13 -5.28
N ILE A 91 -7.54 1.27 -5.53
CA ILE A 91 -8.50 0.84 -4.52
C ILE A 91 -8.00 -0.44 -3.86
N PHE A 92 -7.92 -0.41 -2.54
CA PHE A 92 -7.57 -1.54 -1.69
C PHE A 92 -8.71 -1.83 -0.73
N GLU A 93 -8.93 -3.12 -0.48
CA GLU A 93 -9.95 -3.63 0.42
C GLU A 93 -9.24 -4.49 1.46
N THR A 94 -9.35 -4.14 2.74
CA THR A 94 -8.83 -4.91 3.87
C THR A 94 -9.76 -6.10 4.13
N GLY A 95 -9.31 -7.03 4.97
CA GLY A 95 -10.16 -8.11 5.47
C GLY A 95 -11.19 -7.60 6.48
N GLU A 96 -11.30 -8.29 7.61
CA GLU A 96 -12.13 -7.86 8.73
C GLU A 96 -11.61 -6.54 9.34
N ASP A 97 -12.53 -5.73 9.85
CA ASP A 97 -12.22 -4.48 10.55
C ASP A 97 -11.63 -4.78 11.94
N THR A 98 -10.39 -5.25 11.94
CA THR A 98 -9.54 -5.28 13.12
C THR A 98 -8.81 -3.94 13.15
N GLY A 99 -8.93 -3.16 14.23
CA GLY A 99 -8.56 -1.74 14.26
C GLY A 99 -7.21 -1.39 13.59
N ASP A 100 -6.19 -2.23 13.78
CA ASP A 100 -4.85 -2.03 13.21
C ASP A 100 -4.71 -2.36 11.71
N GLN A 101 -5.67 -3.10 11.14
CA GLN A 101 -5.77 -3.42 9.71
C GLN A 101 -6.95 -2.71 9.02
N SER A 102 -7.61 -1.80 9.71
CA SER A 102 -8.71 -1.02 9.15
C SER A 102 -8.25 -0.11 8.00
N ALA A 103 -9.18 0.24 7.10
CA ALA A 103 -8.91 1.19 6.03
C ALA A 103 -8.49 2.58 6.57
N ASP A 104 -9.01 2.94 7.74
CA ASP A 104 -8.69 4.20 8.41
C ASP A 104 -7.24 4.22 8.88
N ALA A 105 -6.83 3.16 9.58
CA ALA A 105 -5.49 3.06 10.11
C ALA A 105 -4.46 3.10 8.96
N TRP A 106 -4.72 2.39 7.85
CA TRP A 106 -3.89 2.46 6.64
C TRP A 106 -3.74 3.89 6.13
N CYS A 107 -4.84 4.62 5.96
CA CYS A 107 -4.75 5.99 5.45
C CYS A 107 -4.08 6.97 6.42
N THR A 108 -4.29 6.82 7.73
CA THR A 108 -3.62 7.65 8.73
C THR A 108 -2.10 7.48 8.63
N GLN A 109 -1.62 6.25 8.57
CA GLN A 109 -0.19 5.97 8.45
C GLN A 109 0.38 6.45 7.11
N ILE A 110 -0.28 6.13 5.99
CA ILE A 110 0.17 6.58 4.65
C ILE A 110 0.23 8.11 4.59
N ARG A 111 -0.77 8.82 5.11
CA ARG A 111 -0.72 10.29 5.14
C ARG A 111 0.44 10.78 5.99
N PHE A 112 0.69 10.18 7.15
CA PHE A 112 1.78 10.59 8.02
C PHE A 112 3.15 10.42 7.33
N ASP A 113 3.42 9.24 6.77
CA ASP A 113 4.70 8.94 6.12
C ASP A 113 4.91 9.71 4.81
N PHE A 114 3.85 9.98 4.05
CA PHE A 114 3.94 10.73 2.79
C PHE A 114 3.69 12.23 2.92
N ALA A 115 3.17 12.75 4.05
CA ALA A 115 2.99 14.19 4.26
C ALA A 115 4.32 14.95 4.29
N GLY A 116 5.43 14.29 4.66
CA GLY A 116 6.77 14.87 4.56
C GLY A 116 7.31 15.00 3.12
N THR A 117 6.61 14.44 2.13
CA THR A 117 6.99 14.49 0.70
C THR A 117 6.27 15.59 -0.07
N GLU A 118 5.67 16.58 0.63
CA GLU A 118 5.17 17.78 -0.02
C GLU A 118 6.29 18.39 -0.88
N HIS A 119 6.06 18.28 -2.19
CA HIS A 119 6.85 18.93 -3.20
C HIS A 119 6.98 20.41 -2.82
N TYR A 120 8.19 20.81 -2.42
CA TYR A 120 8.68 22.17 -2.54
C TYR A 120 8.58 22.55 -4.03
N GLY A 121 7.41 23.05 -4.43
CA GLY A 121 7.01 23.06 -5.83
C GLY A 121 5.76 23.88 -6.11
N SER A 122 5.58 25.01 -5.44
CA SER A 122 4.81 26.15 -5.97
C SER A 122 5.32 27.41 -5.28
N ARG A 123 6.44 27.97 -5.74
CA ARG A 123 6.49 29.14 -6.65
C ARG A 123 5.50 30.25 -6.26
N TYR A 124 6.12 31.34 -5.81
CA TYR A 124 5.77 32.77 -5.90
C TYR A 124 4.48 33.13 -6.64
#